data_AF-A0A330K3L8-F1
#
_entry.id   AF-A0A330K3L8-F1
#
_cell.length_a   1.000
_cell.length_b   1.000
_cell.length_c   1.000
_cell.angle_alpha   90.00
_cell.angle_beta   90.00
_cell.angle_gamma   90.00
#
_symmetry.space_group_name_H-M   'P 1'
#
loop_
_entity.id
_entity.type
_entity.pdbx_description
1 polymer ?
#
loop_
_entity_poly.entity_id
_entity_poly.type
_entity_poly.pdbx_seq_one_letter_code
_entity_poly.pdbx_strand_id
1 'polypeptide(L)' 'MKNSFDRLIDGLAKDYGMPSFPEKKHEHEIYCFEFNTGISIKIYQGRR' A
#
# COMPACT_ATOMS: atom_id res chain seq x y z
N MET A 1 11.94 10.62 -9.32
CA MET A 1 12.63 9.41 -8.79
C MET A 1 11.59 8.58 -8.06
N LYS A 2 11.37 7.32 -8.46
CA LYS A 2 10.56 6.40 -7.64
C LYS A 2 11.38 6.03 -6.40
N ASN A 3 10.84 6.35 -5.23
CA ASN A 3 11.49 6.02 -3.96
C ASN A 3 11.34 4.51 -3.68
N SER A 4 12.00 3.99 -2.64
CA SER A 4 11.97 2.56 -2.34
C SER A 4 10.55 2.04 -2.07
N PHE A 5 9.68 2.90 -1.55
CA PHE A 5 8.28 2.61 -1.31
C PHE A 5 7.49 2.44 -2.62
N ASP A 6 7.67 3.35 -3.59
CA ASP A 6 7.05 3.22 -4.91
C ASP A 6 7.43 1.89 -5.60
N ARG A 7 8.68 1.45 -5.44
CA ARG A 7 9.15 0.17 -6.00
C ARG A 7 8.51 -1.05 -5.33
N LEU A 8 8.26 -0.97 -4.02
CA LEU A 8 7.54 -2.02 -3.29
C LEU A 8 6.11 -2.14 -3.80
N ILE A 9 5.39 -1.01 -3.91
CA ILE A 9 4.01 -1.00 -4.40
C ILE A 9 3.94 -1.46 -5.87
N ASP A 10 4.86 -1.02 -6.73
CA ASP A 10 4.95 -1.49 -8.12
C ASP A 10 5.14 -3.02 -8.21
N GLY A 11 6.00 -3.59 -7.35
CA GLY A 11 6.23 -5.05 -7.32
C GLY A 11 4.98 -5.79 -6.90
N LEU A 12 4.37 -5.35 -5.80
CA LEU A 12 3.12 -5.94 -5.30
C LEU A 12 1.99 -5.82 -6.33
N ALA A 13 1.86 -4.68 -7.01
CA ALA A 13 0.82 -4.48 -8.03
C ALA A 13 0.97 -5.42 -9.24
N LYS A 14 2.21 -5.80 -9.59
CA LYS A 14 2.46 -6.76 -10.67
C LYS A 14 2.11 -8.19 -10.29
N ASP A 15 2.47 -8.59 -9.07
CA ASP A 15 2.31 -9.98 -8.62
C ASP A 15 0.90 -10.27 -8.10
N TYR A 16 0.23 -9.25 -7.55
CA TYR A 16 -1.02 -9.37 -6.81
C TYR A 16 -2.19 -8.56 -7.39
N GLY A 17 -1.96 -7.83 -8.49
CA GLY A 17 -2.95 -6.95 -9.10
C GLY A 17 -3.05 -5.59 -8.43
N MET A 18 -3.88 -4.70 -9.00
CA MET A 18 -3.98 -3.31 -8.53
C MET A 18 -4.56 -3.26 -7.10
N PRO A 19 -3.90 -2.57 -6.15
CA PRO A 19 -4.42 -2.41 -4.80
C PRO A 19 -5.64 -1.50 -4.76
N SER A 20 -6.49 -1.71 -3.77
CA SER A 20 -7.53 -0.78 -3.35
C SER A 20 -6.97 0.26 -2.40
N PHE A 21 -7.60 1.43 -2.37
CA PHE A 21 -7.21 2.55 -1.52
C PHE A 21 -8.31 2.82 -0.50
N PRO A 22 -8.28 2.16 0.67
CA PRO A 22 -9.28 2.39 1.71
C PRO A 22 -9.10 3.76 2.36
N GLU A 23 -10.16 4.23 3.03
CA GLU A 23 -10.10 5.47 3.81
C GLU A 23 -9.06 5.38 4.92
N LYS A 24 -8.38 6.50 5.16
CA LYS A 24 -7.35 6.62 6.20
C LYS A 24 -7.95 6.33 7.56
N LYS A 25 -7.36 5.38 8.30
CA LYS A 25 -7.81 4.97 9.62
C LYS A 25 -6.95 5.52 10.75
N HIS A 26 -5.69 5.89 10.47
CA HIS A 26 -4.77 6.37 11.51
C HIS A 26 -4.41 7.85 11.29
N GLU A 27 -4.30 8.59 12.40
CA GLU A 27 -4.05 10.05 12.42
C GLU A 27 -2.76 10.47 11.69
N HIS A 28 -1.77 9.58 11.62
CA HIS A 28 -0.48 9.83 10.97
C HIS A 28 -0.27 9.01 9.68
N GLU A 29 -1.35 8.48 9.12
CA GLU A 29 -1.32 7.68 7.91
C GLU A 29 -1.15 8.54 6.67
N ILE A 30 -0.09 8.31 5.91
CA ILE A 30 0.15 8.99 4.64
C ILE A 30 -0.54 8.23 3.50
N TYR A 31 -0.33 6.91 3.42
CA TYR A 31 -0.90 6.02 2.41
C TYR A 31 -1.40 4.71 3.01
N CYS A 32 -2.49 4.19 2.42
CA CYS A 32 -3.03 2.86 2.65
C CYS A 32 -3.15 2.11 1.31
N PHE A 33 -2.60 0.91 1.24
CA PHE A 33 -2.82 0.00 0.11
C PHE A 33 -3.37 -1.31 0.63
N GLU A 34 -4.48 -1.76 0.05
CA GLU A 34 -5.08 -3.06 0.35
C GLU A 34 -5.02 -3.96 -0.88
N PHE A 35 -4.31 -5.08 -0.76
CA PHE A 35 -4.27 -6.13 -1.77
C PHE A 35 -5.17 -7.28 -1.33
N ASN A 36 -6.11 -7.67 -2.20
CA ASN A 36 -7.05 -8.77 -1.96
C ASN A 36 -6.66 -9.98 -2.82
N THR A 37 -5.81 -10.84 -2.25
CA THR A 37 -5.19 -11.98 -2.96
C THR A 37 -5.62 -13.34 -2.40
N GLY A 38 -6.75 -13.36 -1.69
CA GLY A 38 -7.16 -14.47 -0.81
C GLY A 38 -6.77 -14.22 0.66
N ILE A 39 -5.88 -13.27 0.92
CA ILE A 39 -5.60 -12.65 2.21
C ILE A 39 -5.60 -11.12 2.04
N SER A 40 -5.97 -10.36 3.08
CA SER A 40 -5.94 -8.90 3.07
C SER A 40 -4.61 -8.39 3.61
N ILE A 41 -3.79 -7.80 2.73
CA ILE A 41 -2.51 -7.18 3.11
C ILE A 41 -2.70 -5.67 3.10
N LYS A 42 -2.45 -5.03 4.25
CA LYS A 42 -2.55 -3.57 4.41
C LYS A 42 -1.18 -2.97 4.68
N ILE A 43 -0.78 -2.02 3.84
CA ILE A 43 0.52 -1.33 3.95
C ILE A 43 0.27 0.13 4.31
N TYR A 44 0.87 0.54 5.42
CA TYR A 44 0.77 1.88 5.98
C TYR A 44 2.12 2.59 5.92
N GLN A 45 2.15 3.81 5.41
CA GLN A 45 3.30 4.70 5.56
C GLN A 45 3.02 5.72 6.66
N GLY A 46 3.74 5.64 7.77
CA GLY A 46 3.68 6.62 8.86
C GLY A 46 4.55 7.85 8.61
N ARG A 47 4.16 9.00 9.18
CA ARG A 47 5.08 10.13 9.39
C ARG A 47 6.00 9.83 10.58
N ARG A 48 7.29 10.12 10.41
CA ARG A 48 8.29 10.07 11.47
C ARG A 48 8.39 11.42 12.16
#